data_AF-A0A8E0VPN4-F1
#
_entry.id   AF-A0A8E0VPN4-F1
#
_cell.length_a   1.000
_cell.length_b   1.000
_cell.length_c   1.000
_cell.angle_alpha   90.00
_cell.angle_beta   90.00
_cell.angle_gamma   90.00
#
_symmetry.space_group_name_H-M   'P 1'
#
loop_
_entity.id
_entity.type
_entity.pdbx_description
1 polymer ?
#
loop_
_entity_poly.entity_id
_entity_poly.type
_entity_poly.pdbx_seq_one_letter_code
_entity_poly.pdbx_strand_id
1 'polypeptide(L)'
;MASKDAARSKDPPEIIVDAKNKKKYNRGRFLGKGGFAKCYELIDQETNEIFAGKVVPKAALTKASQKEKMQQEINIHRTLRHEHVVGFHGYFEDRDFIYIVLELCKRRSLLELHKRRRVISEPEARYFLRQIVHGCQYLHRNKVMHRDLKLANLFLSDDLIIKIGDFGLASRIAHEGEKKKTLCGTPNYIAPEILTKGGHSFEVDCWSLGCILYTLLVGKPPFETRELEKTYTKIRHNEYQIPTGVSTSASKLIRALLHADPSKRPSMFTILDDEFFKDYTPNCLPVTALTTCPRFDVKIQSGRRPLSDINPLEDFPITSGGGTVQKTGATPVEPEPDDGWLLTLKEQIQTLLKTAKVLESDDLLTMEESEHPASCPVYWVSKWVDYSDKYGLGYQLCDNSNGVVFNDITRLLLAANLQNMQYIEPDGTEHFYTKTNHPESLLKKITLLNYFKQYMQENLLKVSFQCFVDLGYFIALRCFLLRKTVWFMRRSEDRLIAVHLRDSREKNVETVSIDVED
;
A
#
# COMPACT_ATOMS: atom_id res chain seq x y z
N MET A 1 19.58 -40.31 -32.65
CA MET A 1 18.39 -39.51 -32.28
C MET A 1 17.81 -40.08 -31.00
N ALA A 2 18.26 -39.60 -29.85
CA ALA A 2 17.62 -39.89 -28.57
C ALA A 2 16.66 -38.73 -28.28
N SER A 3 15.36 -39.01 -28.14
CA SER A 3 14.35 -37.99 -27.93
C SER A 3 14.64 -37.25 -26.63
N LYS A 4 14.79 -35.92 -26.76
CA LYS A 4 14.65 -34.99 -25.65
C LYS A 4 13.16 -34.93 -25.28
N ASP A 5 12.67 -35.96 -24.59
CA ASP A 5 11.46 -35.79 -23.79
C ASP A 5 11.86 -34.98 -22.56
N ALA A 6 11.86 -33.67 -22.73
CA ALA A 6 11.99 -32.72 -21.64
C ALA A 6 10.90 -33.06 -20.62
N ALA A 7 11.30 -33.57 -19.46
CA ALA A 7 10.43 -33.90 -18.36
C ALA A 7 9.50 -32.70 -18.09
N ARG A 8 8.24 -32.79 -18.55
CA ARG A 8 7.21 -31.84 -18.17
C ARG A 8 7.14 -31.87 -16.66
N SER A 9 7.46 -30.74 -16.04
CA SER A 9 7.31 -30.52 -14.60
C SER A 9 5.91 -30.97 -14.21
N LYS A 10 5.77 -32.13 -13.58
CA LYS A 10 4.50 -32.55 -12.99
C LYS A 10 4.08 -31.46 -12.01
N ASP A 11 2.82 -31.07 -12.06
CA ASP A 11 2.26 -30.22 -11.02
C ASP A 11 2.11 -31.03 -9.73
N PRO A 12 2.19 -30.38 -8.56
CA PRO A 12 2.00 -31.07 -7.30
C PRO A 12 0.59 -31.65 -7.20
N PRO A 13 0.41 -32.75 -6.45
CA PRO A 13 -0.87 -33.42 -6.30
C PRO A 13 -1.94 -32.48 -5.72
N GLU A 14 -3.21 -32.78 -6.00
CA GLU A 14 -4.33 -32.02 -5.44
C GLU A 14 -4.48 -32.23 -3.92
N ILE A 15 -4.20 -33.45 -3.45
CA ILE A 15 -4.16 -33.77 -2.03
C ILE A 15 -2.71 -34.04 -1.65
N ILE A 16 -2.19 -33.21 -0.75
CA ILE A 16 -0.82 -33.29 -0.26
C ILE A 16 -0.86 -33.91 1.14
N VAL A 17 -0.08 -34.98 1.35
CA VAL A 17 -0.13 -35.77 2.59
C VAL A 17 1.18 -35.65 3.35
N ASP A 18 1.11 -35.16 4.59
CA ASP A 18 2.19 -35.24 5.57
C ASP A 18 2.01 -36.51 6.40
N ALA A 19 2.63 -37.60 5.95
CA ALA A 19 2.52 -38.90 6.61
C ALA A 19 3.06 -38.88 8.05
N LYS A 20 4.03 -38.01 8.36
CA LYS A 20 4.67 -37.95 9.68
C LYS A 20 3.75 -37.34 10.72
N ASN A 21 3.11 -36.22 10.36
CA ASN A 21 2.19 -35.52 11.26
C ASN A 21 0.73 -35.94 11.06
N LYS A 22 0.47 -36.93 10.19
CA LYS A 22 -0.87 -37.42 9.82
C LYS A 22 -1.81 -36.32 9.30
N LYS A 23 -1.25 -35.27 8.69
CA LYS A 23 -2.03 -34.15 8.12
C LYS A 23 -2.25 -34.32 6.62
N LYS A 24 -3.37 -33.81 6.14
CA LYS A 24 -3.71 -33.76 4.71
C LYS A 24 -4.09 -32.34 4.35
N TYR A 25 -3.58 -31.86 3.23
CA TYR A 25 -3.85 -30.53 2.72
C TYR A 25 -4.45 -30.62 1.32
N ASN A 26 -5.57 -29.94 1.11
CA ASN A 26 -6.08 -29.68 -0.23
C ASN A 26 -5.28 -28.53 -0.86
N ARG A 27 -4.72 -28.76 -2.05
CA ARG A 27 -4.06 -27.73 -2.83
C ARG A 27 -5.11 -26.80 -3.44
N GLY A 28 -5.14 -25.57 -2.95
CA GLY A 28 -5.98 -24.49 -3.47
C GLY A 28 -5.35 -23.76 -4.65
N ARG A 29 -5.70 -22.47 -4.78
CA ARG A 29 -5.27 -21.64 -5.91
C ARG A 29 -3.76 -21.43 -5.93
N PHE A 30 -3.24 -21.19 -7.13
CA PHE A 30 -1.85 -20.81 -7.34
C PHE A 30 -1.61 -19.36 -6.88
N LEU A 31 -0.57 -19.14 -6.09
CA LEU A 31 -0.20 -17.83 -5.53
C LEU A 31 0.92 -17.15 -6.31
N GLY A 32 1.84 -17.94 -6.89
CA GLY A 32 2.98 -17.40 -7.65
C GLY A 32 4.15 -18.37 -7.75
N LYS A 33 5.18 -17.96 -8.49
CA LYS A 33 6.43 -18.72 -8.67
C LYS A 33 7.61 -17.90 -8.19
N GLY A 34 8.48 -18.50 -7.38
CA GLY A 34 9.72 -17.89 -6.88
C GLY A 34 10.89 -18.87 -7.03
N GLY A 35 11.86 -18.53 -7.90
CA GLY A 35 12.98 -19.42 -8.20
C GLY A 35 12.52 -20.80 -8.69
N PHE A 36 12.92 -21.85 -7.97
CA PHE A 36 12.50 -23.23 -8.24
C PHE A 36 11.14 -23.60 -7.62
N ALA A 37 10.60 -22.75 -6.74
CA ALA A 37 9.38 -23.03 -6.00
C ALA A 37 8.14 -22.52 -6.73
N LYS A 38 7.04 -23.27 -6.60
CA LYS A 38 5.68 -22.82 -6.89
C LYS A 38 4.93 -22.70 -5.57
N CYS A 39 4.18 -21.61 -5.38
CA CYS A 39 3.41 -21.37 -4.16
C CYS A 39 1.92 -21.57 -4.44
N TYR A 40 1.24 -22.29 -3.54
CA TYR A 40 -0.20 -22.54 -3.60
C TYR A 40 -0.83 -22.26 -2.24
N GLU A 41 -2.14 -22.05 -2.20
CA GLU A 41 -2.88 -22.22 -0.95
C GLU A 41 -2.91 -23.69 -0.56
N LEU A 42 -2.77 -23.97 0.72
CA LEU A 42 -2.92 -25.30 1.30
C LEU A 42 -4.00 -25.23 2.38
N ILE A 43 -5.08 -25.98 2.20
CA ILE A 43 -6.21 -26.00 3.14
C ILE A 43 -6.10 -27.29 3.95
N ASP A 44 -5.86 -27.18 5.26
CA ASP A 44 -5.82 -28.34 6.15
C ASP A 44 -7.21 -28.99 6.20
N GLN A 45 -7.31 -30.28 5.85
CA GLN A 45 -8.60 -30.98 5.76
C GLN A 45 -9.29 -31.16 7.12
N GLU A 46 -8.55 -31.10 8.22
CA GLU A 46 -9.13 -31.28 9.56
C GLU A 46 -9.62 -29.96 10.14
N THR A 47 -8.83 -28.89 9.99
CA THR A 47 -9.13 -27.59 10.61
C THR A 47 -9.76 -26.57 9.67
N ASN A 48 -9.75 -26.81 8.36
CA ASN A 48 -10.06 -25.84 7.30
C ASN A 48 -9.20 -24.56 7.33
N GLU A 49 -8.08 -24.58 8.06
CA GLU A 49 -7.14 -23.46 8.09
C GLU A 49 -6.36 -23.39 6.78
N ILE A 50 -6.14 -22.16 6.27
CA ILE A 50 -5.52 -21.92 4.97
C ILE A 50 -4.10 -21.39 5.17
N PHE A 51 -3.15 -22.07 4.54
CA PHE A 51 -1.72 -21.78 4.57
C PHE A 51 -1.17 -21.44 3.18
N ALA A 52 0.03 -20.88 3.14
CA ALA A 52 0.83 -20.79 1.92
C ALA A 52 1.78 -22.01 1.84
N GLY A 53 1.61 -22.85 0.84
CA GLY A 53 2.49 -23.98 0.55
C GLY A 53 3.54 -23.60 -0.48
N LYS A 54 4.81 -23.50 -0.07
CA LYS A 54 5.96 -23.41 -0.99
C LYS A 54 6.35 -24.82 -1.41
N VAL A 55 6.14 -25.14 -2.68
CA VAL A 55 6.36 -26.47 -3.26
C VAL A 55 7.54 -26.45 -4.21
N VAL A 56 8.53 -27.32 -3.96
CA VAL A 56 9.78 -27.38 -4.73
C VAL A 56 9.96 -28.76 -5.32
N PRO A 57 10.04 -28.90 -6.66
CA PRO A 57 10.34 -30.18 -7.28
C PRO A 57 11.76 -30.65 -6.93
N LYS A 58 11.91 -31.87 -6.42
CA LYS A 58 13.21 -32.49 -6.13
C LYS A 58 14.06 -32.61 -7.40
N ALA A 59 13.43 -32.81 -8.55
CA ALA A 59 14.09 -32.82 -9.87
C ALA A 59 14.74 -31.48 -10.24
N ALA A 60 14.30 -30.35 -9.67
CA ALA A 60 14.93 -29.04 -9.89
C ALA A 60 16.20 -28.85 -9.04
N LEU A 61 16.39 -29.66 -7.99
CA LEU A 61 17.54 -29.61 -7.08
C LEU A 61 18.60 -30.63 -7.47
N THR A 62 19.22 -30.43 -8.63
CA THR A 62 20.21 -31.37 -9.20
C THR A 62 21.57 -31.31 -8.50
N LYS A 63 21.96 -30.15 -7.98
CA LYS A 63 23.27 -29.94 -7.32
C LYS A 63 23.15 -30.07 -5.80
N ALA A 64 24.16 -30.66 -5.15
CA ALA A 64 24.24 -30.74 -3.69
C ALA A 64 24.13 -29.36 -3.01
N SER A 65 24.80 -28.35 -3.57
CA SER A 65 24.73 -26.97 -3.07
C SER A 65 23.34 -26.33 -3.14
N GLN A 66 22.46 -26.78 -4.05
CA GLN A 66 21.07 -26.31 -4.09
C GLN A 66 20.23 -26.97 -2.99
N LYS A 67 20.46 -28.26 -2.73
CA LYS A 67 19.82 -29.00 -1.63
C LYS A 67 20.22 -28.44 -0.27
N GLU A 68 21.50 -28.13 -0.09
CA GLU A 68 22.02 -27.49 1.13
C GLU A 68 21.38 -26.13 1.38
N LYS A 69 21.25 -25.30 0.35
CA LYS A 69 20.56 -24.00 0.46
C LYS A 69 19.10 -24.15 0.86
N MET A 70 18.39 -25.12 0.28
CA MET A 70 17.00 -25.43 0.66
C MET A 70 16.92 -25.88 2.12
N GLN A 71 17.81 -26.77 2.56
CA GLN A 71 17.84 -27.23 3.95
C GLN A 71 18.20 -26.09 4.92
N GLN A 72 19.09 -25.19 4.52
CA GLN A 72 19.45 -24.01 5.29
C GLN A 72 18.26 -23.06 5.45
N GLU A 73 17.50 -22.80 4.37
CA GLU A 73 16.27 -22.00 4.42
C GLU A 73 15.30 -22.57 5.47
N ILE A 74 15.00 -23.87 5.39
CA ILE A 74 14.13 -24.58 6.33
C ILE A 74 14.65 -24.49 7.76
N ASN A 75 15.95 -24.74 7.95
CA ASN A 75 16.58 -24.76 9.27
C ASN A 75 16.61 -23.40 9.95
N ILE A 76 16.76 -22.31 9.19
CA ILE A 76 16.69 -20.95 9.71
C ILE A 76 15.23 -20.63 10.02
N HIS A 77 14.33 -20.73 9.04
CA HIS A 77 12.96 -20.23 9.17
C HIS A 77 12.17 -20.95 10.27
N ARG A 78 12.32 -22.27 10.43
CA ARG A 78 11.63 -23.04 11.48
C ARG A 78 11.93 -22.60 12.92
N THR A 79 13.05 -21.92 13.13
CA THR A 79 13.48 -21.43 14.45
C THR A 79 13.00 -20.02 14.76
N LEU A 80 12.36 -19.35 13.80
CA LEU A 80 11.92 -17.97 13.92
C LEU A 80 10.43 -17.90 14.26
N ARG A 81 10.09 -17.11 15.27
CA ARG A 81 8.73 -16.84 15.73
C ARG A 81 8.65 -15.40 16.21
N HIS A 82 8.03 -14.55 15.40
CA HIS A 82 7.88 -13.13 15.69
C HIS A 82 6.69 -12.57 14.93
N GLU A 83 6.03 -11.55 15.48
CA GLU A 83 4.85 -10.92 14.86
C GLU A 83 5.11 -10.49 13.41
N HIS A 84 6.28 -9.87 13.17
CA HIS A 84 6.68 -9.37 11.85
C HIS A 84 7.54 -10.33 11.00
N VAL A 85 7.48 -11.63 11.28
CA VAL A 85 8.12 -12.69 10.46
C VAL A 85 7.03 -13.67 10.04
N VAL A 86 7.05 -14.09 8.77
CA VAL A 86 6.11 -15.10 8.25
C VAL A 86 6.17 -16.35 9.13
N GLY A 87 5.03 -16.79 9.66
CA GLY A 87 4.95 -18.00 10.47
C GLY A 87 5.40 -19.25 9.70
N PHE A 88 6.21 -20.09 10.35
CA PHE A 88 6.60 -21.40 9.84
C PHE A 88 5.79 -22.48 10.54
N HIS A 89 4.94 -23.20 9.78
CA HIS A 89 4.00 -24.19 10.34
C HIS A 89 4.48 -25.64 10.17
N GLY A 90 5.30 -25.92 9.16
CA GLY A 90 5.84 -27.26 8.97
C GLY A 90 6.61 -27.42 7.67
N TYR A 91 7.28 -28.57 7.53
CA TYR A 91 7.81 -29.02 6.27
C TYR A 91 7.76 -30.55 6.20
N PHE A 92 7.63 -31.07 4.98
CA PHE A 92 7.68 -32.49 4.69
C PHE A 92 8.00 -32.70 3.21
N GLU A 93 8.21 -33.94 2.80
CA GLU A 93 8.54 -34.27 1.42
C GLU A 93 7.93 -35.61 1.01
N ASP A 94 7.64 -35.74 -0.28
CA ASP A 94 7.26 -37.00 -0.91
C ASP A 94 8.36 -37.46 -1.89
N ARG A 95 8.05 -38.38 -2.81
CA ARG A 95 9.00 -38.87 -3.82
C ARG A 95 9.52 -37.76 -4.73
N ASP A 96 8.67 -36.80 -5.10
CA ASP A 96 8.88 -35.86 -6.19
C ASP A 96 9.06 -34.40 -5.72
N PHE A 97 8.55 -34.04 -4.53
CA PHE A 97 8.48 -32.65 -4.04
C PHE A 97 8.89 -32.50 -2.58
N ILE A 98 9.34 -31.28 -2.25
CA ILE A 98 9.49 -30.75 -0.90
C ILE A 98 8.40 -29.71 -0.69
N TYR A 99 7.72 -29.78 0.46
CA TYR A 99 6.64 -28.88 0.85
C TYR A 99 7.04 -28.12 2.12
N ILE A 100 6.89 -26.80 2.08
CA ILE A 100 7.06 -25.93 3.24
C ILE A 100 5.74 -25.20 3.47
N VAL A 101 5.15 -25.39 4.66
CA VAL A 101 3.86 -24.82 5.06
C VAL A 101 4.12 -23.55 5.86
N LEU A 102 3.66 -22.42 5.33
CA LEU A 102 3.90 -21.07 5.83
C LEU A 102 2.57 -20.33 6.10
N GLU A 103 2.64 -19.29 6.92
CA GLU A 103 1.53 -18.34 7.14
C GLU A 103 1.08 -17.72 5.81
N LEU A 104 -0.23 -17.74 5.54
CA LEU A 104 -0.81 -17.10 4.36
C LEU A 104 -1.01 -15.59 4.58
N CYS A 105 -0.27 -14.79 3.84
CA CYS A 105 -0.43 -13.33 3.79
C CYS A 105 -1.36 -12.91 2.65
N LYS A 106 -2.66 -12.77 2.91
CA LYS A 106 -3.69 -12.58 1.88
C LYS A 106 -3.58 -11.25 1.12
N ARG A 107 -2.94 -10.23 1.70
CA ARG A 107 -2.73 -8.92 1.06
C ARG A 107 -1.43 -8.86 0.25
N ARG A 108 -0.86 -10.03 -0.07
CA ARG A 108 0.36 -10.20 -0.89
C ARG A 108 1.55 -9.50 -0.24
N SER A 109 2.30 -8.66 -0.97
CA SER A 109 3.49 -7.98 -0.47
C SER A 109 3.46 -6.47 -0.72
N LEU A 110 4.40 -5.75 -0.10
CA LEU A 110 4.62 -4.33 -0.39
C LEU A 110 4.95 -4.07 -1.87
N LEU A 111 5.40 -5.07 -2.63
CA LEU A 111 5.60 -4.91 -4.07
C LEU A 111 4.28 -4.63 -4.80
N GLU A 112 3.19 -5.32 -4.43
CA GLU A 112 1.89 -5.10 -5.05
C GLU A 112 1.30 -3.74 -4.66
N LEU A 113 1.45 -3.35 -3.40
CA LEU A 113 1.10 -2.00 -2.96
C LEU A 113 1.89 -0.93 -3.74
N HIS A 114 3.20 -1.11 -3.90
CA HIS A 114 4.04 -0.19 -4.66
C HIS A 114 3.68 -0.14 -6.15
N LYS A 115 3.39 -1.27 -6.79
CA LYS A 115 2.92 -1.30 -8.19
C LYS A 115 1.63 -0.51 -8.37
N ARG A 116 0.72 -0.56 -7.39
CA ARG A 116 -0.58 0.11 -7.44
C ARG A 116 -0.49 1.60 -7.10
N ARG A 117 0.23 1.95 -6.02
CA ARG A 117 0.27 3.31 -5.45
C ARG A 117 1.45 4.14 -5.94
N ARG A 118 2.51 3.49 -6.42
CA ARG A 118 3.84 4.05 -6.70
C ARG A 118 4.51 4.68 -5.48
N VAL A 119 3.99 5.81 -5.02
CA VAL A 119 4.48 6.55 -3.86
C VAL A 119 3.45 6.44 -2.73
N ILE A 120 3.93 6.21 -1.52
CA ILE A 120 3.11 6.30 -0.30
C ILE A 120 3.49 7.51 0.54
N SER A 121 2.57 7.91 1.42
CA SER A 121 2.81 9.01 2.35
C SER A 121 3.82 8.62 3.44
N GLU A 122 4.47 9.61 4.05
CA GLU A 122 5.42 9.35 5.13
C GLU A 122 4.81 8.65 6.36
N PRO A 123 3.57 8.93 6.81
CA PRO A 123 2.95 8.15 7.88
C PRO A 123 2.77 6.68 7.51
N GLU A 124 2.40 6.35 6.27
CA GLU A 124 2.37 4.96 5.79
C GLU A 124 3.78 4.36 5.79
N ALA A 125 4.78 5.11 5.31
CA ALA A 125 6.17 4.64 5.28
C ALA A 125 6.70 4.35 6.70
N ARG A 126 6.49 5.24 7.68
CA ARG A 126 6.82 5.02 9.10
C ARG A 126 6.12 3.79 9.65
N TYR A 127 4.84 3.62 9.36
CA TYR A 127 4.06 2.47 9.81
C TYR A 127 4.66 1.14 9.35
N PHE A 128 4.99 1.03 8.06
CA PHE A 128 5.60 -0.19 7.54
C PHE A 128 7.04 -0.35 8.01
N LEU A 129 7.86 0.69 7.97
CA LEU A 129 9.26 0.64 8.38
C LEU A 129 9.43 0.26 9.84
N ARG A 130 8.60 0.79 10.75
CA ARG A 130 8.66 0.44 12.16
C ARG A 130 8.52 -1.07 12.38
N GLN A 131 7.58 -1.69 11.67
CA GLN A 131 7.35 -3.15 11.73
C GLN A 131 8.49 -3.93 11.08
N ILE A 132 9.01 -3.48 9.93
CA ILE A 132 10.19 -4.08 9.28
C ILE A 132 11.38 -4.05 10.23
N VAL A 133 11.64 -2.91 10.86
CA VAL A 133 12.74 -2.73 11.82
C VAL A 133 12.58 -3.67 13.02
N HIS A 134 11.39 -3.76 13.63
CA HIS A 134 11.16 -4.72 14.72
C HIS A 134 11.38 -6.17 14.28
N GLY A 135 10.91 -6.56 13.09
CA GLY A 135 11.18 -7.88 12.52
C GLY A 135 12.69 -8.13 12.33
N CYS A 136 13.42 -7.16 11.78
CA CYS A 136 14.86 -7.27 11.58
C CYS A 136 15.66 -7.25 12.90
N GLN A 137 15.25 -6.47 13.91
CA GLN A 137 15.83 -6.51 15.26
C GLN A 137 15.74 -7.92 15.84
N TYR A 138 14.58 -8.57 15.69
CA TYR A 138 14.40 -9.96 16.09
C TYR A 138 15.35 -10.90 15.34
N LEU A 139 15.47 -10.77 14.01
CA LEU A 139 16.39 -11.58 13.21
C LEU A 139 17.85 -11.40 13.67
N HIS A 140 18.29 -10.15 13.82
CA HIS A 140 19.66 -9.81 14.20
C HIS A 140 19.99 -10.29 15.63
N ARG A 141 19.04 -10.18 16.56
CA ARG A 141 19.18 -10.74 17.92
C ARG A 141 19.35 -12.26 17.93
N ASN A 142 18.71 -12.94 16.97
CA ASN A 142 18.85 -14.37 16.74
C ASN A 142 20.04 -14.73 15.83
N LYS A 143 20.95 -13.77 15.58
CA LYS A 143 22.15 -13.90 14.73
C LYS A 143 21.82 -14.30 13.29
N VAL A 144 20.65 -13.91 12.77
CA VAL A 144 20.21 -14.16 11.40
C VAL A 144 20.28 -12.89 10.60
N MET A 145 21.00 -12.92 9.48
CA MET A 145 20.94 -11.89 8.43
C MET A 145 19.97 -12.35 7.35
N HIS A 146 19.09 -11.45 6.89
CA HIS A 146 18.14 -11.78 5.83
C HIS A 146 18.80 -11.77 4.46
N ARG A 147 19.59 -10.72 4.14
CA ARG A 147 20.38 -10.53 2.91
C ARG A 147 19.61 -10.37 1.59
N ASP A 148 18.28 -10.49 1.62
CA ASP A 148 17.42 -10.20 0.45
C ASP A 148 16.13 -9.46 0.86
N LEU A 149 16.26 -8.46 1.74
CA LEU A 149 15.13 -7.59 2.07
C LEU A 149 14.77 -6.73 0.84
N LYS A 150 13.52 -6.85 0.40
CA LYS A 150 12.95 -6.12 -0.73
C LYS A 150 11.44 -6.12 -0.60
N LEU A 151 10.77 -5.24 -1.35
CA LEU A 151 9.31 -5.12 -1.30
C LEU A 151 8.55 -6.44 -1.52
N ALA A 152 9.09 -7.32 -2.37
CA ALA A 152 8.49 -8.63 -2.68
C ALA A 152 8.56 -9.65 -1.53
N ASN A 153 9.48 -9.46 -0.58
CA ASN A 153 9.71 -10.35 0.56
C ASN A 153 9.10 -9.79 1.86
N LEU A 154 8.37 -8.67 1.76
CA LEU A 154 7.67 -8.01 2.86
C LEU A 154 6.17 -8.19 2.65
N PHE A 155 5.65 -9.29 3.17
CA PHE A 155 4.25 -9.68 3.00
C PHE A 155 3.31 -8.91 3.93
N LEU A 156 2.03 -8.86 3.58
CA LEU A 156 0.99 -8.14 4.32
C LEU A 156 -0.11 -9.11 4.77
N SER A 157 -0.39 -9.11 6.07
CA SER A 157 -1.56 -9.79 6.65
C SER A 157 -2.86 -9.08 6.27
N ASP A 158 -4.01 -9.63 6.69
CA ASP A 158 -5.33 -9.02 6.48
C ASP A 158 -5.45 -7.60 7.05
N ASP A 159 -4.75 -7.32 8.14
CA ASP A 159 -4.72 -6.03 8.86
C ASP A 159 -3.52 -5.14 8.45
N LEU A 160 -2.90 -5.42 7.30
CA LEU A 160 -1.73 -4.69 6.79
C LEU A 160 -0.52 -4.73 7.74
N ILE A 161 -0.37 -5.82 8.49
CA ILE A 161 0.82 -6.08 9.31
C ILE A 161 1.91 -6.69 8.45
N ILE A 162 3.14 -6.19 8.57
CA ILE A 162 4.30 -6.68 7.84
C ILE A 162 4.68 -8.07 8.33
N LYS A 163 4.99 -8.96 7.38
CA LYS A 163 5.54 -10.30 7.60
C LYS A 163 6.77 -10.48 6.72
N ILE A 164 7.96 -10.47 7.32
CA ILE A 164 9.22 -10.74 6.59
C ILE A 164 9.27 -12.22 6.22
N GLY A 165 9.43 -12.52 4.94
CA GLY A 165 9.51 -13.88 4.41
C GLY A 165 10.63 -14.08 3.40
N ASP A 166 10.71 -15.29 2.85
CA ASP A 166 11.74 -15.75 1.91
C ASP A 166 13.18 -15.72 2.47
N PHE A 167 13.47 -16.70 3.33
CA PHE A 167 14.78 -16.89 3.95
C PHE A 167 15.78 -17.66 3.05
N GLY A 168 15.52 -17.77 1.75
CA GLY A 168 16.34 -18.55 0.82
C GLY A 168 17.80 -18.06 0.67
N LEU A 169 18.04 -16.78 0.99
CA LEU A 169 19.39 -16.19 1.07
C LEU A 169 19.83 -15.89 2.50
N ALA A 170 19.03 -16.22 3.52
CA ALA A 170 19.38 -15.93 4.90
C ALA A 170 20.59 -16.73 5.38
N SER A 171 21.33 -16.19 6.35
CA SER A 171 22.50 -16.85 6.92
C SER A 171 22.65 -16.53 8.39
N ARG A 172 23.17 -17.51 9.15
CA ARG A 172 23.52 -17.33 10.56
C ARG A 172 24.96 -16.88 10.70
N ILE A 173 25.18 -15.94 11.62
CA ILE A 173 26.51 -15.57 12.10
C ILE A 173 26.91 -16.57 13.19
N ALA A 174 28.00 -17.29 12.95
CA ALA A 174 28.51 -18.35 13.83
C ALA A 174 29.27 -17.79 15.02
N HIS A 175 30.09 -16.75 14.80
CA HIS A 175 30.88 -16.07 15.83
C HIS A 175 30.82 -14.55 15.62
N GLU A 176 31.00 -13.81 16.70
CA GLU A 176 31.00 -12.34 16.67
C GLU A 176 32.12 -11.83 15.75
N GLY A 177 31.81 -10.86 14.90
CA GLY A 177 32.73 -10.36 13.88
C GLY A 177 32.86 -11.19 12.60
N GLU A 178 32.15 -12.33 12.46
CA GLU A 178 32.16 -13.10 11.21
C GLU A 178 31.65 -12.26 10.03
N LYS A 179 32.39 -12.30 8.92
CA LYS A 179 31.98 -11.69 7.65
C LYS A 179 31.73 -12.74 6.59
N LYS A 180 30.55 -12.73 5.98
CA LYS A 180 30.21 -13.62 4.86
C LYS A 180 30.77 -13.04 3.55
N LYS A 181 31.28 -13.89 2.65
CA LYS A 181 31.90 -13.46 1.37
C LYS A 181 31.03 -13.76 0.14
N THR A 182 29.83 -14.30 0.32
CA THR A 182 28.95 -14.72 -0.79
C THR A 182 28.30 -13.52 -1.49
N LEU A 183 28.46 -13.40 -2.80
CA LEU A 183 27.69 -12.46 -3.62
C LEU A 183 26.23 -12.96 -3.70
N CYS A 184 25.30 -12.25 -3.07
CA CYS A 184 23.87 -12.59 -3.06
C CYS A 184 23.01 -11.33 -2.83
N GLY A 185 21.71 -11.45 -3.08
CA GLY A 185 20.73 -10.36 -2.97
C GLY A 185 20.24 -9.89 -4.33
N THR A 186 19.13 -9.14 -4.30
CA THR A 186 18.52 -8.56 -5.50
C THR A 186 19.26 -7.28 -5.92
N PRO A 187 19.59 -7.07 -7.22
CA PRO A 187 20.47 -5.97 -7.65
C PRO A 187 20.09 -4.57 -7.17
N ASN A 188 18.80 -4.23 -7.08
CA ASN A 188 18.35 -2.89 -6.67
C ASN A 188 18.48 -2.64 -5.15
N TYR A 189 18.78 -3.66 -4.36
CA TYR A 189 18.84 -3.60 -2.88
C TYR A 189 20.18 -4.12 -2.34
N ILE A 190 21.10 -4.54 -3.20
CA ILE A 190 22.39 -5.10 -2.78
C ILE A 190 23.33 -4.00 -2.26
N ALA A 191 23.98 -4.26 -1.13
CA ALA A 191 24.91 -3.32 -0.51
C ALA A 191 26.28 -3.31 -1.23
N PRO A 192 27.00 -2.17 -1.26
CA PRO A 192 28.26 -2.03 -2.00
C PRO A 192 29.35 -3.00 -1.54
N GLU A 193 29.43 -3.32 -0.25
CA GLU A 193 30.40 -4.25 0.33
C GLU A 193 30.20 -5.71 -0.11
N ILE A 194 28.98 -6.08 -0.53
CA ILE A 194 28.70 -7.39 -1.13
C ILE A 194 29.34 -7.46 -2.54
N LEU A 195 29.35 -6.34 -3.28
CA LEU A 195 29.95 -6.25 -4.62
C LEU A 195 31.48 -6.24 -4.59
N THR A 196 32.08 -5.63 -3.57
CA THR A 196 33.55 -5.51 -3.43
C THR A 196 34.20 -6.74 -2.77
N LYS A 197 33.41 -7.76 -2.39
CA LYS A 197 33.87 -9.03 -1.79
C LYS A 197 34.68 -8.87 -0.48
N GLY A 198 34.61 -7.71 0.17
CA GLY A 198 35.30 -7.40 1.43
C GLY A 198 34.71 -8.10 2.67
N GLY A 199 33.63 -8.85 2.49
CA GLY A 199 32.89 -9.51 3.54
C GLY A 199 31.78 -8.61 4.12
N HIS A 200 30.63 -9.20 4.47
CA HIS A 200 29.45 -8.48 4.95
C HIS A 200 28.84 -9.11 6.21
N SER A 201 28.16 -8.29 7.02
CA SER A 201 27.43 -8.68 8.23
C SER A 201 26.03 -8.03 8.23
N PHE A 202 25.44 -7.76 9.40
CA PHE A 202 24.08 -7.24 9.58
C PHE A 202 23.78 -5.92 8.87
N GLU A 203 24.79 -5.12 8.55
CA GLU A 203 24.67 -3.78 7.95
C GLU A 203 24.09 -3.81 6.53
N VAL A 204 24.08 -4.98 5.87
CA VAL A 204 23.46 -5.18 4.55
C VAL A 204 21.93 -5.09 4.61
N ASP A 205 21.34 -5.52 5.73
CA ASP A 205 19.90 -5.41 5.94
C ASP A 205 19.51 -3.93 6.21
N CYS A 206 20.38 -3.16 6.89
CA CYS A 206 20.20 -1.71 7.05
C CYS A 206 20.25 -0.97 5.71
N TRP A 207 21.19 -1.32 4.83
CA TRP A 207 21.23 -0.77 3.47
C TRP A 207 19.96 -1.09 2.69
N SER A 208 19.52 -2.35 2.73
CA SER A 208 18.29 -2.79 2.06
C SER A 208 17.05 -2.02 2.56
N LEU A 209 16.98 -1.74 3.87
CA LEU A 209 15.94 -0.89 4.47
C LEU A 209 16.00 0.54 3.90
N GLY A 210 17.18 1.11 3.72
CA GLY A 210 17.37 2.40 3.05
C GLY A 210 16.84 2.42 1.62
N CYS A 211 17.11 1.37 0.84
CA CYS A 211 16.56 1.21 -0.50
C CYS A 211 15.03 1.07 -0.48
N ILE A 212 14.47 0.34 0.49
CA ILE A 212 13.02 0.19 0.67
C ILE A 212 12.38 1.55 0.99
N LEU A 213 12.92 2.30 1.95
CA LEU A 213 12.43 3.63 2.32
C LEU A 213 12.42 4.57 1.11
N TYR A 214 13.56 4.65 0.40
CA TYR A 214 13.66 5.44 -0.83
C TYR A 214 12.59 5.02 -1.83
N THR A 215 12.43 3.71 -2.08
CA THR A 215 11.48 3.22 -3.08
C THR A 215 10.04 3.57 -2.74
N LEU A 216 9.67 3.51 -1.45
CA LEU A 216 8.32 3.83 -0.98
C LEU A 216 7.99 5.32 -1.08
N LEU A 217 8.96 6.20 -0.82
CA LEU A 217 8.76 7.67 -0.83
C LEU A 217 9.01 8.32 -2.20
N VAL A 218 9.86 7.71 -3.04
CA VAL A 218 10.24 8.26 -4.35
C VAL A 218 9.53 7.55 -5.50
N GLY A 219 9.02 6.33 -5.28
CA GLY A 219 8.26 5.58 -6.29
C GLY A 219 9.12 4.79 -7.28
N LYS A 220 10.44 4.75 -7.07
CA LYS A 220 11.39 3.90 -7.83
C LYS A 220 12.62 3.57 -6.96
N PRO A 221 13.38 2.50 -7.25
CA PRO A 221 14.61 2.19 -6.51
C PRO A 221 15.73 3.23 -6.72
N PRO A 222 16.61 3.45 -5.74
CA PRO A 222 17.62 4.52 -5.77
C PRO A 222 18.66 4.38 -6.88
N PHE A 223 19.03 3.14 -7.21
CA PHE A 223 20.09 2.83 -8.17
C PHE A 223 19.57 2.20 -9.47
N GLU A 224 18.26 2.27 -9.72
CA GLU A 224 17.65 1.63 -10.88
C GLU A 224 18.22 2.16 -12.20
N THR A 225 18.61 1.23 -13.08
CA THR A 225 19.01 1.52 -14.46
C THR A 225 18.53 0.37 -15.36
N ARG A 226 18.62 0.57 -16.69
CA ARG A 226 18.27 -0.47 -17.67
C ARG A 226 19.28 -1.63 -17.72
N GLU A 227 20.51 -1.41 -17.27
CA GLU A 227 21.62 -2.37 -17.39
C GLU A 227 22.18 -2.73 -16.02
N LEU A 228 22.27 -4.03 -15.73
CA LEU A 228 22.70 -4.51 -14.41
C LEU A 228 24.06 -3.97 -13.97
N GLU A 229 25.05 -3.94 -14.87
CA GLU A 229 26.40 -3.41 -14.57
C GLU A 229 26.39 -1.90 -14.30
N LYS A 230 25.50 -1.13 -14.93
CA LYS A 230 25.33 0.30 -14.62
C LYS A 230 24.72 0.48 -13.23
N THR A 231 23.75 -0.37 -12.85
CA THR A 231 23.21 -0.39 -11.48
C THR A 231 24.31 -0.67 -10.45
N TYR A 232 25.14 -1.70 -10.68
CA TYR A 232 26.29 -1.98 -9.81
C TYR A 232 27.31 -0.84 -9.78
N THR A 233 27.54 -0.17 -10.91
CA THR A 233 28.41 1.00 -10.98
C THR A 233 27.88 2.14 -10.11
N LYS A 234 26.58 2.44 -10.18
CA LYS A 234 25.95 3.44 -9.31
C LYS A 234 26.05 3.08 -7.84
N ILE A 235 25.82 1.82 -7.48
CA ILE A 235 25.95 1.34 -6.09
C ILE A 235 27.38 1.51 -5.58
N ARG A 236 28.40 1.12 -6.37
CA ARG A 236 29.82 1.27 -5.99
C ARG A 236 30.23 2.73 -5.78
N HIS A 237 29.70 3.64 -6.59
CA HIS A 237 29.96 5.09 -6.48
C HIS A 237 28.99 5.81 -5.52
N ASN A 238 28.05 5.08 -4.90
CA ASN A 238 26.96 5.61 -4.09
C ASN A 238 26.17 6.74 -4.78
N GLU A 239 25.90 6.57 -6.08
CA GLU A 239 25.30 7.57 -6.94
C GLU A 239 23.77 7.43 -7.01
N TYR A 240 23.07 8.23 -6.21
CA TYR A 240 21.61 8.38 -6.26
C TYR A 240 21.22 9.81 -5.88
N GLN A 241 19.99 10.20 -6.20
CA GLN A 241 19.46 11.53 -5.89
C GLN A 241 18.13 11.42 -5.17
N ILE A 242 17.96 12.20 -4.10
CA ILE A 242 16.69 12.30 -3.38
C ILE A 242 15.96 13.55 -3.91
N PRO A 243 14.73 13.43 -4.45
CA PRO A 243 13.95 14.58 -4.91
C PRO A 243 13.62 15.55 -3.76
N THR A 244 13.40 16.82 -4.10
CA THR A 244 13.07 17.88 -3.14
C THR A 244 11.74 17.68 -2.42
N GLY A 245 10.85 16.83 -2.95
CA GLY A 245 9.56 16.50 -2.33
C GLY A 245 9.64 15.56 -1.13
N VAL A 246 10.80 14.96 -0.83
CA VAL A 246 11.02 14.12 0.35
C VAL A 246 11.41 15.02 1.53
N SER A 247 10.81 14.83 2.71
CA SER A 247 11.11 15.66 3.87
C SER A 247 12.59 15.59 4.27
N THR A 248 13.05 16.60 5.01
CA THR A 248 14.42 16.65 5.51
C THR A 248 14.74 15.48 6.44
N SER A 249 13.81 15.09 7.34
CA SER A 249 14.00 13.95 8.25
C SER A 249 14.11 12.63 7.48
N ALA A 250 13.20 12.37 6.55
CA ALA A 250 13.27 11.19 5.68
C ALA A 250 14.56 11.16 4.84
N SER A 251 14.95 12.31 4.28
CA SER A 251 16.17 12.45 3.47
C SER A 251 17.44 12.16 4.29
N LYS A 252 17.52 12.65 5.53
CA LYS A 252 18.63 12.36 6.46
C LYS A 252 18.72 10.86 6.75
N LEU A 253 17.59 10.21 7.08
CA LEU A 253 17.56 8.78 7.37
C LEU A 253 17.96 7.94 6.14
N ILE A 254 17.46 8.27 4.95
CA ILE A 254 17.86 7.62 3.69
C ILE A 254 19.38 7.71 3.50
N ARG A 255 19.98 8.89 3.69
CA ARG A 255 21.44 9.09 3.56
C ARG A 255 22.24 8.31 4.59
N ALA A 256 21.74 8.21 5.82
CA ALA A 256 22.37 7.44 6.89
C ALA A 256 22.36 5.93 6.58
N LEU A 257 21.23 5.40 6.10
CA LEU A 257 21.08 3.98 5.75
C LEU A 257 21.85 3.61 4.46
N LEU A 258 21.86 4.51 3.48
CA LEU A 258 22.58 4.36 2.20
C LEU A 258 24.00 4.94 2.25
N HIS A 259 24.65 4.84 3.40
CA HIS A 259 26.06 5.20 3.52
C HIS A 259 26.94 4.07 2.92
N ALA A 260 27.91 4.43 2.08
CA ALA A 260 28.78 3.47 1.40
C ALA A 260 29.61 2.61 2.37
N ASP A 261 30.21 3.25 3.38
CA ASP A 261 30.85 2.59 4.51
C ASP A 261 29.81 1.94 5.44
N PRO A 262 29.81 0.60 5.61
CA PRO A 262 28.84 -0.10 6.45
C PRO A 262 28.89 0.33 7.93
N SER A 263 30.06 0.69 8.45
CA SER A 263 30.24 1.04 9.87
C SER A 263 29.58 2.37 10.26
N LYS A 264 29.30 3.22 9.26
CA LYS A 264 28.62 4.52 9.44
C LYS A 264 27.10 4.41 9.34
N ARG A 265 26.56 3.24 8.98
CA ARG A 265 25.10 3.02 8.95
C ARG A 265 24.59 2.83 10.38
N PRO A 266 23.40 3.35 10.72
CA PRO A 266 22.79 3.06 12.01
C PRO A 266 22.46 1.56 12.12
N SER A 267 22.59 1.02 13.33
CA SER A 267 22.22 -0.36 13.61
C SER A 267 20.69 -0.51 13.60
N MET A 268 20.19 -1.72 13.32
CA MET A 268 18.75 -1.99 13.37
C MET A 268 18.12 -1.67 14.75
N PHE A 269 18.92 -1.65 15.82
CA PHE A 269 18.48 -1.34 17.18
C PHE A 269 18.35 0.15 17.49
N THR A 270 18.94 1.03 16.67
CA THR A 270 18.95 2.49 16.90
C THR A 270 18.16 3.28 15.86
N ILE A 271 17.73 2.64 14.76
CA ILE A 271 17.03 3.32 13.65
C ILE A 271 15.72 3.98 14.10
N LEU A 272 15.00 3.40 15.06
CA LEU A 272 13.72 3.95 15.53
C LEU A 272 13.87 5.22 16.38
N ASP A 273 15.09 5.56 16.81
CA ASP A 273 15.38 6.80 17.56
C ASP A 273 15.59 8.01 16.64
N ASP A 274 15.67 7.78 15.31
CA ASP A 274 15.85 8.82 14.30
C ASP A 274 14.69 9.82 14.26
N GLU A 275 14.98 11.07 13.87
CA GLU A 275 13.98 12.15 13.73
C GLU A 275 12.79 11.75 12.86
N PHE A 276 12.99 10.93 11.83
CA PHE A 276 11.93 10.47 10.94
C PHE A 276 10.78 9.75 11.67
N PHE A 277 11.08 9.00 12.75
CA PHE A 277 10.09 8.25 13.51
C PHE A 277 9.44 9.05 14.65
N LYS A 278 9.92 10.27 14.94
CA LYS A 278 9.33 11.16 15.95
C LYS A 278 8.02 11.80 15.47
N ASP A 279 7.84 11.90 14.15
CA ASP A 279 6.61 12.37 13.54
C ASP A 279 5.47 11.33 13.61
N TYR A 280 4.24 11.77 13.34
CA TYR A 280 3.03 10.97 13.49
C TYR A 280 3.10 9.59 12.81
N THR A 281 3.09 8.51 13.58
CA THR A 281 3.01 7.15 13.05
C THR A 281 1.64 6.56 13.36
N PRO A 282 0.84 6.14 12.36
CA PRO A 282 -0.46 5.55 12.63
C PRO A 282 -0.29 4.21 13.35
N ASN A 283 -1.28 3.82 14.17
CA ASN A 283 -1.28 2.55 14.87
C ASN A 283 -1.79 1.39 13.99
N CYS A 284 -2.59 1.71 12.98
CA CYS A 284 -3.13 0.78 12.00
C CYS A 284 -3.39 1.54 10.69
N LEU A 285 -3.43 0.82 9.57
CA LEU A 285 -3.85 1.37 8.28
C LEU A 285 -5.17 0.70 7.84
N PRO A 286 -6.10 1.47 7.25
CA PRO A 286 -7.28 0.89 6.64
C PRO A 286 -6.89 0.08 5.40
N VAL A 287 -7.65 -0.97 5.05
CA VAL A 287 -7.41 -1.78 3.84
C VAL A 287 -7.40 -0.94 2.56
N THR A 288 -8.12 0.19 2.55
CA THR A 288 -8.10 1.16 1.44
C THR A 288 -6.71 1.75 1.17
N ALA A 289 -5.78 1.70 2.12
CA ALA A 289 -4.39 2.10 1.92
C ALA A 289 -3.70 1.31 0.78
N LEU A 290 -4.16 0.08 0.50
CA LEU A 290 -3.66 -0.72 -0.64
C LEU A 290 -3.90 -0.04 -2.00
N THR A 291 -4.93 0.80 -2.12
CA THR A 291 -5.38 1.40 -3.38
C THR A 291 -5.36 2.92 -3.41
N THR A 292 -5.53 3.58 -2.26
CA THR A 292 -5.66 5.04 -2.14
C THR A 292 -4.91 5.57 -0.93
N CYS A 293 -4.34 6.78 -1.04
CA CYS A 293 -3.63 7.42 0.06
C CYS A 293 -4.59 7.69 1.23
N PRO A 294 -4.33 7.13 2.43
CA PRO A 294 -5.11 7.47 3.60
C PRO A 294 -4.96 8.95 3.92
N ARG A 295 -6.07 9.60 4.24
CA ARG A 295 -6.02 10.94 4.82
C ARG A 295 -5.76 10.81 6.30
N PHE A 296 -4.58 11.22 6.74
CA PHE A 296 -4.25 11.34 8.14
C PHE A 296 -4.65 12.74 8.58
N ASP A 297 -5.74 12.85 9.33
CA ASP A 297 -6.11 14.11 9.97
C ASP A 297 -5.07 14.38 11.07
N VAL A 298 -3.99 15.06 10.70
CA VAL A 298 -3.07 15.63 11.67
C VAL A 298 -3.89 16.66 12.43
N LYS A 299 -4.22 16.37 13.69
CA LYS A 299 -4.59 17.43 14.64
C LYS A 299 -3.38 18.37 14.63
N ILE A 300 -3.48 19.47 13.89
CA ILE A 300 -2.58 20.59 14.08
C ILE A 300 -2.73 20.91 15.56
N GLN A 301 -1.73 20.57 16.36
CA GLN A 301 -1.63 21.14 17.69
C GLN A 301 -1.63 22.64 17.43
N SER A 302 -2.68 23.30 17.89
CA SER A 302 -2.83 24.75 17.93
C SER A 302 -1.71 25.30 18.81
N GLY A 303 -0.52 25.40 18.23
CA GLY A 303 0.72 25.85 18.84
C GLY A 303 1.45 26.84 17.93
N ARG A 304 0.77 27.42 16.94
CA ARG A 304 1.22 28.70 16.38
C ARG A 304 0.86 29.77 17.40
N ARG A 305 1.82 30.15 18.23
CA ARG A 305 1.79 31.45 18.90
C ARG A 305 1.85 32.51 17.79
N PRO A 306 1.03 33.58 17.85
CA PRO A 306 1.18 34.68 16.92
C PRO A 306 2.60 35.25 17.01
N LEU A 307 3.10 35.77 15.88
CA LEU A 307 4.46 36.30 15.73
C LEU A 307 4.75 37.49 16.68
N SER A 308 3.74 37.98 17.41
CA SER A 308 3.86 39.00 18.45
C SER A 308 4.63 38.55 19.70
N ASP A 309 4.77 37.25 19.93
CA ASP A 309 5.24 36.73 21.23
C ASP A 309 6.73 36.32 21.24
N ILE A 310 7.52 36.76 20.24
CA ILE A 310 8.97 36.53 20.18
C ILE A 310 9.71 37.85 20.03
N ASN A 311 9.74 38.64 21.11
CA ASN A 311 10.89 39.41 21.61
C ASN A 311 10.44 40.28 22.80
N PRO A 312 10.99 40.10 24.01
CA PRO A 312 10.90 41.13 25.03
C PRO A 312 11.95 42.20 24.69
N LEU A 313 11.54 43.22 23.94
CA LEU A 313 12.33 44.46 23.85
C LEU A 313 11.85 45.37 24.97
N GLU A 314 12.73 45.56 25.95
CA GLU A 314 12.59 46.44 27.08
C GLU A 314 12.25 47.87 26.63
N ASP A 315 11.25 48.46 27.30
CA ASP A 315 10.89 49.86 27.19
C ASP A 315 12.08 50.76 27.58
N PHE A 316 12.63 51.48 26.59
CA PHE A 316 13.46 52.67 26.86
C PHE A 316 12.73 53.92 26.33
N PRO A 317 12.50 54.95 27.17
CA PRO A 317 11.89 56.19 26.74
C PRO A 317 12.89 57.01 25.90
N ILE A 318 12.51 57.35 24.66
CA ILE A 318 13.30 58.24 23.80
C ILE A 318 13.11 59.68 24.27
N THR A 319 14.10 60.18 25.02
CA THR A 319 14.32 61.60 25.27
C THR A 319 15.06 62.25 24.10
N SER A 320 14.63 63.48 23.81
CA SER A 320 15.15 64.48 22.87
C SER A 320 16.67 64.66 22.82
N GLY A 321 17.23 64.83 21.62
CA GLY A 321 18.57 65.41 21.39
C GLY A 321 18.90 65.54 19.90
N GLY A 322 18.95 66.77 19.39
CA GLY A 322 19.14 67.10 17.98
C GLY A 322 20.57 67.02 17.45
N GLY A 323 20.68 66.99 16.12
CA GLY A 323 21.92 67.11 15.36
C GLY A 323 21.69 67.15 13.85
N THR A 324 21.55 68.36 13.29
CA THR A 324 21.69 68.75 11.87
C THR A 324 23.12 68.39 11.38
N VAL A 325 23.49 68.00 10.16
CA VAL A 325 23.25 68.39 8.75
C VAL A 325 23.83 67.22 7.90
N GLN A 326 23.31 66.78 6.73
CA GLN A 326 23.63 67.32 5.39
C GLN A 326 22.84 66.53 4.32
N LYS A 327 22.15 67.26 3.42
CA LYS A 327 21.43 66.72 2.25
C LYS A 327 22.42 66.43 1.12
N THR A 328 22.44 65.21 0.59
CA THR A 328 22.92 64.91 -0.77
C THR A 328 22.08 63.79 -1.40
N GLY A 329 21.57 64.06 -2.61
CA GLY A 329 21.25 63.07 -3.65
C GLY A 329 20.02 62.17 -3.44
N ALA A 330 18.88 62.56 -4.01
CA ALA A 330 17.76 61.65 -4.25
C ALA A 330 18.09 60.70 -5.43
N THR A 331 18.03 59.40 -5.20
CA THR A 331 17.76 58.37 -6.23
C THR A 331 16.37 57.79 -5.95
N PRO A 332 15.50 57.60 -6.97
CA PRO A 332 14.20 56.99 -6.74
C PRO A 332 14.37 55.52 -6.33
N VAL A 333 13.75 55.16 -5.22
CA VAL A 333 13.57 53.78 -4.77
C VAL A 333 12.59 53.09 -5.72
N GLU A 334 12.97 51.95 -6.28
CA GLU A 334 12.09 51.08 -7.07
C GLU A 334 10.89 50.62 -6.22
N PRO A 335 9.67 50.54 -6.78
CA PRO A 335 8.52 50.00 -6.05
C PRO A 335 8.69 48.49 -5.85
N GLU A 336 8.30 47.99 -4.68
CA GLU A 336 8.29 46.56 -4.35
C GLU A 336 7.50 45.74 -5.39
N PRO A 337 7.91 44.49 -5.71
CA PRO A 337 7.20 43.67 -6.68
C PRO A 337 5.89 43.10 -6.11
N ASP A 338 4.80 43.43 -6.80
CA ASP A 338 3.46 42.84 -6.69
C ASP A 338 3.49 41.30 -6.85
N ASP A 339 2.47 40.64 -6.29
CA ASP A 339 2.18 39.19 -6.21
C ASP A 339 2.23 38.37 -7.53
N GLY A 340 3.36 38.39 -8.27
CA GLY A 340 3.49 37.81 -9.60
C GLY A 340 3.57 36.28 -9.67
N TRP A 341 3.92 35.61 -8.57
CA TRP A 341 4.22 34.17 -8.59
C TRP A 341 2.99 33.29 -8.79
N LEU A 342 1.84 33.69 -8.25
CA LEU A 342 0.59 32.92 -8.36
C LEU A 342 -0.06 33.04 -9.74
N LEU A 343 0.04 34.21 -10.36
CA LEU A 343 -0.39 34.44 -11.74
C LEU A 343 0.49 33.66 -12.72
N THR A 344 1.80 33.68 -12.51
CA THR A 344 2.76 32.92 -13.33
C THR A 344 2.50 31.40 -13.25
N LEU A 345 2.20 30.87 -12.06
CA LEU A 345 1.87 29.46 -11.87
C LEU A 345 0.55 29.08 -12.57
N LYS A 346 -0.46 29.96 -12.49
CA LYS A 346 -1.75 29.77 -13.15
C LYS A 346 -1.58 29.71 -14.68
N GLU A 347 -0.77 30.59 -15.26
CA GLU A 347 -0.48 30.61 -16.69
C GLU A 347 0.28 29.36 -17.16
N GLN A 348 1.24 28.87 -16.37
CA GLN A 348 1.97 27.64 -16.69
C GLN A 348 1.06 26.40 -16.70
N ILE A 349 0.14 26.29 -15.74
CA ILE A 349 -0.83 25.18 -15.68
C ILE A 349 -1.81 25.25 -16.87
N GLN A 350 -2.30 26.44 -17.20
CA GLN A 350 -3.20 26.62 -18.36
C GLN A 350 -2.50 26.31 -19.69
N THR A 351 -1.21 26.59 -19.81
CA THR A 351 -0.42 26.26 -21.01
C THR A 351 -0.21 24.75 -21.14
N LEU A 352 0.04 24.05 -20.02
CA LEU A 352 0.15 22.59 -19.98
C LEU A 352 -1.17 21.90 -20.34
N LEU A 353 -2.30 22.39 -19.84
CA LEU A 353 -3.62 21.85 -20.18
C LEU A 353 -3.98 22.05 -21.65
N LYS A 354 -3.51 23.14 -22.28
CA LYS A 354 -3.72 23.41 -23.72
C LYS A 354 -2.81 22.58 -24.63
N THR A 355 -1.67 22.11 -24.13
CA THR A 355 -0.66 21.36 -24.92
C THR A 355 -0.64 19.86 -24.63
N ALA A 356 -1.37 19.40 -23.61
CA ALA A 356 -1.56 17.99 -23.33
C ALA A 356 -2.30 17.31 -24.49
N LYS A 357 -1.64 16.35 -25.16
CA LYS A 357 -2.29 15.51 -26.17
C LYS A 357 -3.39 14.69 -25.51
N VAL A 358 -4.59 14.74 -26.09
CA VAL A 358 -5.65 13.76 -25.83
C VAL A 358 -5.16 12.43 -26.39
N LEU A 359 -5.04 11.41 -25.55
CA LEU A 359 -4.76 10.05 -25.98
C LEU A 359 -5.97 9.56 -26.80
N GLU A 360 -5.74 9.15 -28.05
CA GLU A 360 -6.77 8.55 -28.88
C GLU A 360 -7.18 7.18 -28.32
N SER A 361 -8.44 6.82 -28.55
CA SER A 361 -9.14 5.69 -27.93
C SER A 361 -8.53 4.32 -28.20
N ASP A 362 -7.70 4.15 -29.23
CA ASP A 362 -7.11 2.86 -29.59
C ASP A 362 -5.94 2.44 -28.67
N ASP A 363 -5.25 3.40 -28.04
CA ASP A 363 -4.17 3.09 -27.07
C ASP A 363 -4.70 2.67 -25.69
N LEU A 364 -5.99 2.87 -25.42
CA LEU A 364 -6.65 2.39 -24.18
C LEU A 364 -6.92 0.89 -24.23
N LEU A 365 -7.21 0.33 -25.41
CA LEU A 365 -7.53 -1.10 -25.57
C LEU A 365 -6.30 -2.00 -25.33
N THR A 366 -5.09 -1.53 -25.66
CA THR A 366 -3.84 -2.29 -25.44
C THR A 366 -3.35 -2.26 -23.99
N MET A 367 -3.82 -1.32 -23.16
CA MET A 367 -3.62 -1.35 -21.71
C MET A 367 -4.67 -2.21 -20.97
N GLU A 368 -5.88 -2.33 -21.52
CA GLU A 368 -7.00 -3.05 -20.91
C GLU A 368 -6.83 -4.60 -20.91
N GLU A 369 -6.04 -5.18 -21.82
CA GLU A 369 -5.76 -6.63 -21.80
C GLU A 369 -4.79 -7.07 -20.67
N SER A 370 -4.17 -6.12 -19.95
CA SER A 370 -3.22 -6.42 -18.86
C SER A 370 -3.80 -6.21 -17.45
N GLU A 371 -5.05 -5.78 -17.32
CA GLU A 371 -5.68 -5.53 -16.02
C GLU A 371 -6.60 -6.68 -15.60
N HIS A 372 -6.08 -7.55 -14.74
CA HIS A 372 -6.87 -8.63 -14.14
C HIS A 372 -8.05 -8.02 -13.35
N PRO A 373 -9.30 -8.48 -13.54
CA PRO A 373 -10.51 -7.90 -12.90
C PRO A 373 -10.52 -7.93 -11.36
N ALA A 374 -9.55 -8.59 -10.73
CA ALA A 374 -9.36 -8.63 -9.28
C ALA A 374 -8.55 -7.42 -8.73
N SER A 375 -8.11 -6.52 -9.60
CA SER A 375 -7.30 -5.33 -9.25
C SER A 375 -8.11 -4.03 -9.18
N CYS A 376 -9.43 -4.12 -9.33
CA CYS A 376 -10.38 -3.06 -8.98
C CYS A 376 -10.80 -3.25 -7.51
N PRO A 377 -10.79 -2.21 -6.65
CA PRO A 377 -11.34 -2.33 -5.30
C PRO A 377 -12.83 -2.69 -5.40
N VAL A 378 -13.18 -3.90 -4.98
CA VAL A 378 -14.57 -4.36 -4.94
C VAL A 378 -15.24 -3.72 -3.72
N TYR A 379 -16.09 -2.73 -3.98
CA TYR A 379 -16.99 -2.18 -2.97
C TYR A 379 -18.31 -2.94 -3.04
N TRP A 380 -18.83 -3.38 -1.90
CA TRP A 380 -20.17 -3.96 -1.83
C TRP A 380 -20.99 -3.25 -0.77
N VAL A 381 -22.31 -3.23 -0.97
CA VAL A 381 -23.27 -2.72 0.00
C VAL A 381 -23.42 -3.77 1.10
N SER A 382 -23.07 -3.39 2.33
CA SER A 382 -23.13 -4.24 3.52
C SER A 382 -24.44 -4.09 4.30
N LYS A 383 -25.15 -2.95 4.14
CA LYS A 383 -26.48 -2.65 4.68
C LYS A 383 -27.21 -1.66 3.76
N TRP A 384 -28.53 -1.70 3.69
CA TRP A 384 -29.32 -0.70 2.97
C TRP A 384 -30.73 -0.55 3.56
N VAL A 385 -31.36 0.59 3.26
CA VAL A 385 -32.73 0.90 3.67
C VAL A 385 -33.41 1.68 2.56
N ASP A 386 -34.54 1.16 2.10
CA ASP A 386 -35.32 1.75 1.03
C ASP A 386 -36.43 2.65 1.59
N TYR A 387 -36.32 3.94 1.28
CA TYR A 387 -37.36 4.95 1.48
C TYR A 387 -37.57 5.77 0.19
N SER A 388 -37.44 5.12 -0.96
CA SER A 388 -37.58 5.75 -2.29
C SER A 388 -38.91 6.48 -2.47
N ASP A 389 -40.00 6.03 -1.84
CA ASP A 389 -41.30 6.71 -1.89
C ASP A 389 -41.30 8.13 -1.29
N LYS A 390 -40.33 8.47 -0.44
CA LYS A 390 -40.34 9.73 0.32
C LYS A 390 -39.03 10.51 0.28
N TYR A 391 -37.90 9.82 0.31
CA TYR A 391 -36.60 10.41 0.64
C TYR A 391 -35.45 9.88 -0.22
N GLY A 392 -35.54 8.64 -0.68
CA GLY A 392 -34.48 7.96 -1.41
C GLY A 392 -33.95 6.74 -0.66
N LEU A 393 -32.76 6.30 -1.07
CA LEU A 393 -32.20 5.00 -0.70
C LEU A 393 -30.90 5.19 0.08
N GLY A 394 -30.90 4.77 1.34
CA GLY A 394 -29.73 4.78 2.21
C GLY A 394 -28.95 3.48 2.12
N TYR A 395 -27.62 3.53 2.09
CA TYR A 395 -26.77 2.34 2.04
C TYR A 395 -25.47 2.52 2.84
N GLN A 396 -24.90 1.41 3.30
CA GLN A 396 -23.59 1.35 3.94
C GLN A 396 -22.67 0.42 3.16
N LEU A 397 -21.48 0.89 2.77
CA LEU A 397 -20.49 0.10 2.06
C LEU A 397 -19.63 -0.75 3.01
N CYS A 398 -18.92 -1.72 2.45
CA CYS A 398 -18.05 -2.64 3.19
C CYS A 398 -16.94 -1.95 4.00
N ASP A 399 -16.50 -0.78 3.56
CA ASP A 399 -15.54 0.10 4.23
C ASP A 399 -16.16 0.97 5.35
N ASN A 400 -17.43 0.75 5.68
CA ASN A 400 -18.25 1.50 6.65
C ASN A 400 -18.62 2.93 6.24
N SER A 401 -18.35 3.36 5.00
CA SER A 401 -18.92 4.60 4.47
C SER A 401 -20.44 4.45 4.29
N ASN A 402 -21.17 5.55 4.45
CA ASN A 402 -22.63 5.58 4.37
C ASN A 402 -23.03 6.52 3.25
N GLY A 403 -23.86 6.07 2.32
CA GLY A 403 -24.35 6.88 1.23
C GLY A 403 -25.87 6.99 1.24
N VAL A 404 -26.36 8.03 0.58
CA VAL A 404 -27.77 8.21 0.24
C VAL A 404 -27.86 8.60 -1.22
N VAL A 405 -28.71 7.89 -1.96
CA VAL A 405 -29.20 8.33 -3.27
C VAL A 405 -30.56 8.98 -3.03
N PHE A 406 -30.69 10.27 -3.31
CA PHE A 406 -31.95 11.00 -3.15
C PHE A 406 -32.81 10.87 -4.41
N ASN A 407 -34.11 11.12 -4.27
CA ASN A 407 -35.07 11.07 -5.39
C ASN A 407 -34.81 12.11 -6.48
N ASP A 408 -34.07 13.19 -6.16
CA ASP A 408 -33.62 14.19 -7.12
C ASP A 408 -32.32 13.76 -7.86
N ILE A 409 -31.96 12.47 -7.80
CA ILE A 409 -30.80 11.84 -8.46
C ILE A 409 -29.45 12.25 -7.84
N THR A 410 -29.45 13.23 -6.94
CA THR A 410 -28.24 13.63 -6.22
C THR A 410 -27.79 12.53 -5.26
N ARG A 411 -26.49 12.50 -4.96
CA ARG A 411 -25.91 11.51 -4.05
C ARG A 411 -25.10 12.19 -2.99
N LEU A 412 -25.16 11.67 -1.77
CA LEU A 412 -24.35 12.15 -0.67
C LEU A 412 -23.70 10.96 0.02
N LEU A 413 -22.37 10.97 0.06
CA LEU A 413 -21.55 9.93 0.66
C LEU A 413 -20.83 10.51 1.88
N LEU A 414 -21.01 9.89 3.04
CA LEU A 414 -20.27 10.14 4.26
C LEU A 414 -19.21 9.06 4.42
N ALA A 415 -17.94 9.45 4.41
CA ALA A 415 -16.83 8.53 4.60
C ALA A 415 -16.86 7.88 5.99
N ALA A 416 -16.16 6.76 6.16
CA ALA A 416 -16.09 6.00 7.41
C ALA A 416 -15.57 6.82 8.61
N ASN A 417 -14.85 7.93 8.36
CA ASN A 417 -14.38 8.85 9.39
C ASN A 417 -15.48 9.77 9.96
N LEU A 418 -16.71 9.70 9.43
CA LEU A 418 -17.88 10.48 9.87
C LEU A 418 -17.73 12.01 9.76
N GLN A 419 -16.71 12.47 9.05
CA GLN A 419 -16.40 13.90 8.89
C GLN A 419 -16.43 14.30 7.43
N ASN A 420 -15.86 13.50 6.53
CA ASN A 420 -15.75 13.84 5.13
C ASN A 420 -17.01 13.44 4.37
N MET A 421 -17.51 14.36 3.58
CA MET A 421 -18.72 14.22 2.79
C MET A 421 -18.43 14.50 1.33
N GLN A 422 -18.93 13.66 0.45
CA GLN A 422 -18.89 13.88 -0.99
C GLN A 422 -20.33 14.01 -1.48
N TYR A 423 -20.66 15.16 -2.05
CA TYR A 423 -21.94 15.42 -2.69
C TYR A 423 -21.75 15.33 -4.20
N ILE A 424 -22.64 14.63 -4.88
CA ILE A 424 -22.61 14.44 -6.32
C ILE A 424 -23.93 14.96 -6.88
N GLU A 425 -23.84 15.92 -7.77
CA GLU A 425 -24.97 16.51 -8.47
C GLU A 425 -25.49 15.57 -9.58
N PRO A 426 -26.71 15.80 -10.11
CA PRO A 426 -27.30 14.91 -11.11
C PRO A 426 -26.49 14.85 -12.41
N ASP A 427 -25.74 15.90 -12.73
CA ASP A 427 -24.84 16.00 -13.88
C ASP A 427 -23.50 15.25 -13.66
N GLY A 428 -23.28 14.70 -12.47
CA GLY A 428 -22.05 14.00 -12.08
C GLY A 428 -20.94 14.92 -11.56
N THR A 429 -21.22 16.20 -11.33
CA THR A 429 -20.28 17.13 -10.69
C THR A 429 -20.10 16.76 -9.22
N GLU A 430 -18.84 16.66 -8.78
CA GLU A 430 -18.50 16.21 -7.43
C GLU A 430 -18.03 17.39 -6.56
N HIS A 431 -18.62 17.50 -5.38
CA HIS A 431 -18.27 18.48 -4.36
C HIS A 431 -17.84 17.78 -3.08
N PHE A 432 -16.78 18.28 -2.46
CA PHE A 432 -16.22 17.71 -1.24
C PHE A 432 -16.41 18.68 -0.08
N TYR A 433 -17.05 18.19 0.98
CA TYR A 433 -17.42 18.97 2.16
C TYR A 433 -16.99 18.25 3.43
N THR A 434 -17.03 18.96 4.55
CA THR A 434 -16.94 18.34 5.88
C THR A 434 -18.25 18.55 6.63
N LYS A 435 -18.47 17.74 7.67
CA LYS A 435 -19.65 17.86 8.54
C LYS A 435 -19.80 19.27 9.14
N THR A 436 -18.69 20.01 9.30
CA THR A 436 -18.68 21.38 9.83
C THR A 436 -18.61 22.46 8.74
N ASN A 437 -18.17 22.13 7.53
CA ASN A 437 -18.00 23.06 6.41
C ASN A 437 -18.74 22.55 5.17
N HIS A 438 -20.02 22.91 5.07
CA HIS A 438 -20.90 22.58 3.95
C HIS A 438 -21.92 23.72 3.77
N PRO A 439 -22.46 23.91 2.55
CA PRO A 439 -23.50 24.91 2.31
C PRO A 439 -24.79 24.56 3.05
N GLU A 440 -25.51 25.58 3.54
CA GLU A 440 -26.77 25.40 4.29
C GLU A 440 -27.83 24.62 3.48
N SER A 441 -27.77 24.68 2.15
CA SER A 441 -28.64 23.92 1.24
C SER A 441 -28.57 22.40 1.45
N LEU A 442 -27.45 21.88 1.97
CA LEU A 442 -27.26 20.44 2.20
C LEU A 442 -27.74 19.97 3.59
N LEU A 443 -28.08 20.87 4.51
CA LEU A 443 -28.42 20.51 5.89
C LEU A 443 -29.52 19.44 5.97
N LYS A 444 -30.59 19.56 5.18
CA LYS A 444 -31.70 18.57 5.15
C LYS A 444 -31.21 17.19 4.69
N LYS A 445 -30.40 17.15 3.63
CA LYS A 445 -29.81 15.92 3.07
C LYS A 445 -28.85 15.25 4.06
N ILE A 446 -28.06 16.05 4.77
CA ILE A 446 -27.12 15.58 5.81
C ILE A 446 -27.87 14.99 7.00
N THR A 447 -28.94 15.64 7.47
CA THR A 447 -29.79 15.13 8.55
C THR A 447 -30.38 13.78 8.20
N LEU A 448 -30.89 13.65 6.97
CA LEU A 448 -31.48 12.40 6.48
C LEU A 448 -30.43 11.28 6.33
N LEU A 449 -29.22 11.60 5.88
CA LEU A 449 -28.09 10.66 5.86
C LEU A 449 -27.77 10.15 7.26
N ASN A 450 -27.74 11.03 8.27
CA ASN A 450 -27.47 10.63 9.65
C ASN A 450 -28.59 9.74 10.21
N TYR A 451 -29.84 10.02 9.86
CA TYR A 451 -30.99 9.18 10.24
C TYR A 451 -30.86 7.77 9.64
N PHE A 452 -30.63 7.65 8.32
CA PHE A 452 -30.44 6.34 7.69
C PHE A 452 -29.23 5.59 8.26
N LYS A 453 -28.11 6.28 8.49
CA LYS A 453 -26.94 5.69 9.14
C LYS A 453 -27.30 5.13 10.51
N GLN A 454 -27.93 5.91 11.39
CA GLN A 454 -28.28 5.48 12.74
C GLN A 454 -29.25 4.30 12.71
N TYR A 455 -30.28 4.38 11.87
CA TYR A 455 -31.22 3.29 11.68
C TYR A 455 -30.53 2.00 11.20
N MET A 456 -29.63 2.08 10.21
CA MET A 456 -28.85 0.92 9.72
C MET A 456 -27.91 0.36 10.81
N GLN A 457 -27.37 1.20 11.69
CA GLN A 457 -26.52 0.76 12.78
C GLN A 457 -27.30 0.00 13.85
N GLU A 458 -28.49 0.47 14.20
CA GLU A 458 -29.32 -0.08 15.28
C GLU A 458 -30.13 -1.32 14.83
N ASN A 459 -30.61 -1.34 13.58
CA ASN A 459 -31.65 -2.29 13.15
C ASN A 459 -31.19 -3.35 12.14
N LEU A 460 -30.00 -3.22 11.56
CA LEU A 460 -29.53 -4.13 10.51
C LEU A 460 -28.20 -4.82 10.89
N LEU A 461 -28.12 -6.12 10.63
CA LEU A 461 -26.88 -6.89 10.72
C LEU A 461 -25.99 -6.62 9.51
N LYS A 462 -24.67 -6.61 9.71
CA LYS A 462 -23.70 -6.40 8.62
C LYS A 462 -23.51 -7.71 7.85
N VAL A 463 -23.76 -7.71 6.54
CA VAL A 463 -23.55 -8.88 5.69
C VAL A 463 -22.04 -9.11 5.49
N SER A 464 -21.58 -10.34 5.73
CA SER A 464 -20.19 -10.74 5.56
C SER A 464 -19.88 -11.13 4.11
N PHE A 465 -18.62 -10.98 3.70
CA PHE A 465 -18.16 -11.37 2.36
C PHE A 465 -18.39 -12.87 2.06
N GLN A 466 -18.32 -13.73 3.08
CA GLN A 466 -18.55 -15.17 2.94
C GLN A 466 -19.98 -15.50 2.46
N CYS A 467 -20.97 -14.73 2.92
CA CYS A 467 -22.37 -14.91 2.52
C CYS A 467 -22.59 -14.65 1.02
N PHE A 468 -21.80 -13.77 0.40
CA PHE A 468 -21.85 -13.49 -1.04
C PHE A 468 -21.23 -14.60 -1.91
N VAL A 469 -20.22 -15.31 -1.40
CA VAL A 469 -19.54 -16.39 -2.12
C VAL A 469 -20.39 -17.66 -2.15
N ASP A 470 -21.06 -17.98 -1.06
CA ASP A 470 -21.86 -19.21 -0.93
C ASP A 470 -23.18 -19.16 -1.73
N LEU A 471 -23.65 -17.96 -2.09
CA LEU A 471 -24.88 -17.73 -2.84
C LEU A 471 -24.68 -17.66 -4.37
N GLY A 472 -23.45 -17.77 -4.89
CA GLY A 472 -23.17 -17.82 -6.33
C GLY A 472 -23.40 -16.52 -7.12
N TYR A 473 -23.66 -15.40 -6.44
CA TYR A 473 -23.96 -14.12 -7.08
C TYR A 473 -22.69 -13.28 -7.35
N PHE A 474 -22.19 -13.31 -8.59
CA PHE A 474 -21.18 -12.36 -9.08
C PHE A 474 -21.81 -11.00 -9.41
N ILE A 475 -22.27 -10.26 -8.40
CA ILE A 475 -22.56 -8.83 -8.58
C ILE A 475 -21.31 -8.07 -8.17
N ALA A 476 -20.32 -8.07 -9.07
CA ALA A 476 -19.22 -7.13 -9.01
C ALA A 476 -19.81 -5.73 -9.23
N LEU A 477 -19.92 -4.93 -8.17
CA LEU A 477 -19.90 -3.48 -8.34
C LEU A 477 -18.50 -3.16 -8.91
N ARG A 478 -18.38 -3.20 -10.23
CA ARG A 478 -17.21 -2.74 -10.96
C ARG A 478 -17.19 -1.22 -10.80
N CYS A 479 -16.68 -0.75 -9.67
CA CYS A 479 -16.58 0.67 -9.36
C CYS A 479 -15.42 1.28 -10.15
N PHE A 480 -15.72 1.67 -11.40
CA PHE A 480 -15.38 3.02 -11.82
C PHE A 480 -16.08 3.96 -10.85
N LEU A 481 -15.33 4.81 -10.15
CA LEU A 481 -15.82 5.86 -9.25
C LEU A 481 -17.17 6.41 -9.73
N LEU A 482 -18.25 6.02 -9.04
CA LEU A 482 -19.57 6.66 -8.95
C LEU A 482 -20.16 7.32 -10.21
N ARG A 483 -19.86 6.85 -11.44
CA ARG A 483 -20.33 7.56 -12.65
C ARG A 483 -21.42 6.88 -13.48
N LYS A 484 -21.71 5.57 -13.41
CA LYS A 484 -22.74 5.00 -14.32
C LYS A 484 -23.72 3.92 -13.85
N THR A 485 -23.62 3.29 -12.68
CA THR A 485 -24.68 2.34 -12.25
C THR A 485 -24.57 1.97 -10.76
N VAL A 486 -25.69 1.94 -10.04
CA VAL A 486 -25.77 1.39 -8.68
C VAL A 486 -26.81 0.28 -8.70
N TRP A 487 -26.43 -0.91 -8.22
CA TRP A 487 -27.29 -2.08 -8.17
C TRP A 487 -27.79 -2.28 -6.74
N PHE A 488 -29.08 -2.56 -6.58
CA PHE A 488 -29.71 -2.83 -5.28
C PHE A 488 -30.40 -4.19 -5.30
N MET A 489 -30.42 -4.88 -4.16
CA MET A 489 -31.20 -6.11 -3.97
C MET A 489 -32.29 -5.85 -2.91
N ARG A 490 -33.51 -6.32 -3.16
CA ARG A 490 -34.58 -6.38 -2.13
C ARG A 490 -34.82 -7.84 -1.78
N ARG A 491 -34.91 -8.15 -0.48
CA ARG A 491 -35.38 -9.46 -0.02
C ARG A 491 -36.89 -9.36 0.25
N SER A 492 -37.70 -9.62 -0.77
CA SER A 492 -39.08 -10.09 -0.57
C SER A 492 -39.48 -10.91 -1.79
N GLU A 493 -39.73 -12.19 -1.55
CA GLU A 493 -40.38 -13.16 -2.44
C GLU A 493 -39.74 -13.34 -3.81
N ASP A 494 -38.69 -14.19 -3.88
CA ASP A 494 -38.20 -14.92 -5.07
C ASP A 494 -38.23 -14.19 -6.43
N ARG A 495 -37.91 -12.89 -6.44
CA ARG A 495 -37.80 -12.09 -7.66
C ARG A 495 -36.55 -11.23 -7.63
N LEU A 496 -35.79 -11.25 -8.74
CA LEU A 496 -34.70 -10.30 -8.98
C LEU A 496 -35.33 -8.99 -9.43
N ILE A 497 -34.95 -7.87 -8.81
CA ILE A 497 -35.29 -6.53 -9.31
C ILE A 497 -33.98 -5.80 -9.61
N ALA A 498 -33.73 -5.51 -10.87
CA ALA A 498 -32.59 -4.73 -11.33
C ALA A 498 -32.97 -3.24 -11.40
N VAL A 499 -32.34 -2.39 -10.58
CA VAL A 499 -32.53 -0.94 -10.69
C VAL A 499 -31.45 -0.35 -11.58
N HIS A 500 -31.82 0.02 -12.81
CA HIS A 500 -30.95 0.70 -13.76
C HIS A 500 -31.08 2.23 -13.63
N LEU A 501 -30.03 2.90 -13.16
CA LEU A 501 -29.92 4.37 -13.28
C LEU A 501 -29.13 4.71 -14.54
N ARG A 502 -29.81 4.90 -15.69
CA ARG A 502 -29.19 5.37 -16.95
C ARG A 502 -29.18 6.90 -17.03
N ASP A 503 -28.11 7.45 -17.60
CA ASP A 503 -27.99 8.86 -18.00
C ASP A 503 -28.73 9.08 -19.34
N SER A 504 -29.68 10.01 -19.36
CA SER A 504 -30.69 10.22 -20.40
C SER A 504 -30.20 11.12 -21.56
N ARG A 505 -29.04 10.81 -22.15
CA ARG A 505 -28.56 11.55 -23.35
C ARG A 505 -28.86 10.87 -24.68
N GLU A 506 -29.50 9.71 -24.67
CA GLU A 506 -30.01 9.07 -25.89
C GLU A 506 -31.51 8.80 -25.76
N LYS A 507 -32.27 9.69 -26.40
CA LYS A 507 -33.72 9.66 -26.73
C LYS A 507 -34.69 10.21 -25.67
N ASN A 508 -35.45 11.21 -26.12
CA ASN A 508 -36.58 11.88 -25.48
C ASN A 508 -37.67 10.91 -24.98
N VAL A 509 -37.58 10.43 -23.74
CA VAL A 509 -38.72 9.93 -22.98
C VAL A 509 -38.51 10.27 -21.49
N GLU A 510 -39.38 11.12 -20.93
CA GLU A 510 -39.49 11.32 -19.49
C GLU A 510 -40.20 10.12 -18.86
N THR A 511 -39.43 9.15 -18.35
CA THR A 511 -39.93 8.19 -17.33
C THR A 511 -38.76 7.52 -16.62
N VAL A 512 -38.81 7.52 -15.28
CA VAL A 512 -38.08 6.54 -14.47
C VAL A 512 -38.90 5.24 -14.54
N SER A 513 -38.51 4.29 -15.40
CA SER A 513 -39.11 2.95 -15.38
C SER A 513 -38.35 2.06 -14.39
N ILE A 514 -39.08 1.50 -13.43
CA ILE A 514 -38.65 0.33 -12.68
C ILE A 514 -39.08 -0.86 -13.55
N ASP A 515 -38.21 -1.31 -14.45
CA ASP A 515 -38.49 -2.51 -15.23
C ASP A 515 -38.30 -3.73 -14.33
N VAL A 516 -39.43 -4.33 -13.94
CA VAL A 516 -39.49 -5.66 -13.33
C VAL A 516 -39.54 -6.64 -14.49
N GLU A 517 -38.40 -7.18 -14.92
CA GLU A 517 -38.41 -8.37 -15.77
C GLU A 517 -38.75 -9.58 -14.88
N ASP A 518 -39.83 -10.29 -15.23
CA ASP A 518 -40.31 -11.50 -14.54
C ASP A 518 -39.33 -12.68 -14.63
#